data_AF-A0A6N7IX77-F1
#
_entry.id   AF-A0A6N7IX77-F1
#
_cell.length_a   1.000
_cell.length_b   1.000
_cell.length_c   1.000
_cell.angle_alpha   90.00
_cell.angle_beta   90.00
_cell.angle_gamma   90.00
#
_symmetry.space_group_name_H-M   'P 1'
#
loop_
_entity.id
_entity.type
_entity.pdbx_description
1 polymer ?
#
loop_
_entity_poly.entity_id
_entity_poly.type
_entity_poly.pdbx_seq_one_letter_code
_entity_poly.pdbx_strand_id
1 'polypeptide(L)'
;SESPVIGVVVAQSIDEELNDPFFSSIRKGIEKEYAKQGLSTLHTFRLRSMDKGAMLKDIDGLIVIGRISSDTVEKMTNRMEHIVFINHYADEDLYDCVHVDFVRAADRAIRHLQSLGYTHLGYIGGKEREHYFEGNAVIEDERQTTFMKRMQETGALHM
;
A
#
# COMPACT_ATOMS: atom_id res chain seq x y z
N SER A 1 -1.02 -16.66 28.24
CA SER A 1 -0.34 -15.46 27.75
C SER A 1 -1.39 -14.39 27.55
N GLU A 2 -1.03 -13.11 27.69
CA GLU A 2 -1.91 -12.03 27.23
C GLU A 2 -2.06 -12.11 25.69
N SER A 3 -3.20 -11.68 25.18
CA SER A 3 -3.43 -11.61 23.73
C SER A 3 -2.58 -10.48 23.14
N PRO A 4 -1.92 -10.67 21.99
CA PRO A 4 -1.10 -9.63 21.39
C PRO A 4 -1.97 -8.41 21.03
N VAL A 5 -1.39 -7.22 21.17
CA VAL A 5 -2.01 -5.96 20.78
C VAL A 5 -1.41 -5.52 19.45
N ILE A 6 -2.22 -5.48 18.39
CA ILE A 6 -1.76 -5.11 17.05
C ILE A 6 -2.22 -3.71 16.70
N GLY A 7 -1.28 -2.90 16.20
CA GLY A 7 -1.55 -1.62 15.55
C GLY A 7 -1.80 -1.79 14.06
N VAL A 8 -2.66 -0.93 13.50
CA VAL A 8 -2.84 -0.76 12.06
C VAL A 8 -2.66 0.72 11.74
N VAL A 9 -1.66 1.07 10.93
CA VAL A 9 -1.50 2.44 10.44
C VAL A 9 -1.88 2.51 8.97
N VAL A 10 -2.69 3.50 8.60
CA VAL A 10 -3.15 3.71 7.23
C VAL A 10 -2.58 5.04 6.71
N ALA A 11 -2.05 5.02 5.48
CA ALA A 11 -1.45 6.21 4.84
C ALA A 11 -2.47 7.32 4.53
N GLN A 12 -3.71 6.93 4.25
CA GLN A 12 -4.79 7.83 3.79
C GLN A 12 -5.55 8.52 4.92
N SER A 13 -6.05 9.72 4.63
CA SER A 13 -7.06 10.39 5.44
C SER A 13 -8.43 9.74 5.30
N ILE A 14 -9.40 10.15 6.14
CA ILE A 14 -10.79 9.70 6.03
C ILE A 14 -11.42 10.18 4.71
N ASP A 15 -11.11 11.40 4.26
CA ASP A 15 -11.64 11.95 3.02
C ASP A 15 -11.11 11.19 1.79
N GLU A 16 -9.84 10.80 1.80
CA GLU A 16 -9.25 9.95 0.76
C GLU A 16 -9.91 8.57 0.74
N GLU A 17 -10.16 7.99 1.92
CA GLU A 17 -10.84 6.70 2.09
C GLU A 17 -12.29 6.70 1.56
N LEU A 18 -13.00 7.83 1.72
CA LEU A 18 -14.37 7.98 1.20
C LEU A 18 -14.41 8.04 -0.34
N ASN A 19 -13.34 8.55 -0.95
CA ASN A 19 -13.22 8.64 -2.41
C ASN A 19 -12.72 7.33 -3.04
N ASP A 20 -11.85 6.59 -2.36
CA ASP A 20 -11.33 5.29 -2.80
C ASP A 20 -11.40 4.25 -1.66
N PRO A 21 -12.33 3.28 -1.74
CA PRO A 21 -12.53 2.29 -0.68
C PRO A 21 -11.44 1.20 -0.65
N PHE A 22 -10.43 1.22 -1.53
CA PHE A 22 -9.42 0.16 -1.64
C PHE A 22 -8.74 -0.15 -0.30
N PHE A 23 -8.10 0.83 0.35
CA PHE A 23 -7.42 0.59 1.63
C PHE A 23 -8.40 0.34 2.78
N SER A 24 -9.61 0.90 2.74
CA SER A 24 -10.66 0.57 3.73
C SER A 24 -11.07 -0.89 3.69
N SER A 25 -11.09 -1.47 2.48
CA SER A 25 -11.47 -2.87 2.28
C SER A 25 -10.41 -3.81 2.83
N ILE A 26 -9.12 -3.46 2.66
CA ILE A 26 -7.99 -4.16 3.27
C ILE A 26 -8.08 -4.09 4.80
N ARG A 27 -8.26 -2.88 5.36
CA ARG A 27 -8.40 -2.69 6.82
C ARG A 27 -9.55 -3.53 7.40
N LYS A 28 -10.73 -3.49 6.77
CA LYS A 28 -11.88 -4.31 7.18
C LYS A 28 -11.61 -5.81 7.07
N GLY A 29 -10.81 -6.24 6.09
CA GLY A 29 -10.33 -7.62 5.96
C GLY A 29 -9.49 -8.04 7.17
N ILE A 30 -8.56 -7.19 7.60
CA ILE A 30 -7.74 -7.39 8.80
C ILE A 30 -8.63 -7.44 10.04
N GLU A 31 -9.50 -6.43 10.24
CA GLU A 31 -10.45 -6.38 11.37
C GLU A 31 -11.30 -7.66 11.46
N LYS A 32 -11.81 -8.15 10.32
CA LYS A 32 -12.59 -9.38 10.25
C LYS A 32 -11.77 -10.62 10.62
N GLU A 33 -10.53 -10.71 10.16
CA GLU A 33 -9.66 -11.84 10.51
C GLU A 33 -9.27 -11.80 11.98
N TYR A 34 -8.94 -10.62 12.51
CA TYR A 34 -8.64 -10.41 13.93
C TYR A 34 -9.79 -10.88 14.83
N ALA A 35 -11.02 -10.50 14.50
CA ALA A 35 -12.22 -10.92 15.22
C ALA A 35 -12.45 -12.44 15.17
N LYS A 36 -12.18 -13.10 14.03
CA LYS A 36 -12.32 -14.56 13.91
C LYS A 36 -11.32 -15.32 14.79
N GLN A 37 -10.15 -14.76 15.02
CA GLN A 37 -9.13 -15.34 15.89
C GLN A 37 -9.43 -15.11 17.39
N GLY A 38 -10.56 -14.44 17.71
CA GLY A 38 -10.94 -14.12 19.10
C GLY A 38 -10.10 -13.01 19.72
N LEU A 39 -9.38 -12.22 18.91
CA LEU A 39 -8.59 -11.09 19.37
C LEU A 39 -9.47 -9.83 19.45
N SER A 40 -9.32 -9.06 20.53
CA SER A 40 -10.21 -7.94 20.85
C SER A 40 -9.57 -6.56 20.72
N THR A 41 -8.24 -6.47 20.69
CA THR A 41 -7.52 -5.19 20.76
C THR A 41 -6.78 -4.91 19.46
N LEU A 42 -7.38 -4.10 18.60
CA LEU A 42 -6.80 -3.59 17.36
C LEU A 42 -6.85 -2.06 17.38
N HIS A 43 -5.70 -1.40 17.31
CA HIS A 43 -5.62 0.05 17.30
C HIS A 43 -5.42 0.57 15.87
N THR A 44 -6.36 1.37 15.36
CA THR A 44 -6.22 1.99 14.03
C THR A 44 -5.71 3.41 14.14
N PHE A 45 -4.61 3.70 13.46
CA PHE A 45 -3.97 5.00 13.33
C PHE A 45 -4.04 5.46 11.87
N ARG A 46 -4.10 6.77 11.66
CA ARG A 46 -4.00 7.38 10.33
C ARG A 46 -2.84 8.34 10.31
N LEU A 47 -1.90 8.12 9.40
CA LEU A 47 -0.68 8.92 9.33
C LEU A 47 -0.97 10.42 9.24
N ARG A 48 -1.97 10.80 8.43
CA ARG A 48 -2.38 12.21 8.22
C ARG A 48 -3.03 12.87 9.44
N SER A 49 -3.46 12.08 10.42
CA SER A 49 -4.08 12.57 11.65
C SER A 49 -3.16 12.46 12.86
N MET A 50 -1.93 11.96 12.69
CA MET A 50 -0.96 11.83 13.76
C MET A 50 -0.17 13.12 13.93
N ASP A 51 0.00 13.53 15.19
CA ASP A 51 0.89 14.64 15.53
C ASP A 51 2.35 14.30 15.21
N LYS A 52 3.12 15.34 14.89
CA LYS A 52 4.56 15.20 14.64
C LYS A 52 5.25 14.71 15.92
N GLY A 53 5.79 13.49 15.88
CA GLY A 53 6.42 12.85 17.04
C GLY A 53 5.48 11.97 17.86
N ALA A 54 4.25 11.72 17.39
CA ALA A 54 3.39 10.70 17.97
C ALA A 54 4.06 9.33 17.87
N MET A 55 4.18 8.66 19.02
CA MET A 55 4.72 7.32 19.16
C MET A 55 3.57 6.33 19.32
N LEU A 56 3.62 5.24 18.57
CA LEU A 56 2.76 4.09 18.80
C LEU A 56 3.34 3.34 20.00
N LYS A 57 2.61 3.36 21.11
CA LYS A 57 2.96 2.66 22.36
C LYS A 57 1.98 1.53 22.59
N ASP A 58 2.37 0.59 23.45
CA ASP A 58 1.52 -0.49 23.95
C ASP A 58 0.95 -1.39 22.83
N ILE A 59 1.75 -1.60 21.78
CA ILE A 59 1.46 -2.55 20.70
C ILE A 59 2.64 -3.51 20.54
N ASP A 60 2.35 -4.78 20.28
CA ASP A 60 3.32 -5.87 20.08
C ASP A 60 3.73 -6.01 18.61
N GLY A 61 2.93 -5.47 17.69
CA GLY A 61 3.20 -5.51 16.26
C GLY A 61 2.40 -4.46 15.49
N LEU A 62 2.83 -4.17 14.25
CA LEU A 62 2.24 -3.15 13.39
C LEU A 62 1.97 -3.68 11.99
N ILE A 63 0.76 -3.42 11.49
CA ILE A 63 0.41 -3.58 10.09
C ILE A 63 0.34 -2.19 9.45
N VAL A 64 1.11 -1.99 8.38
CA VAL A 64 1.20 -0.72 7.65
C VAL A 64 0.43 -0.84 6.33
N ILE A 65 -0.63 -0.07 6.15
CA ILE A 65 -1.46 -0.10 4.94
C ILE A 65 -1.16 1.10 4.05
N GLY A 66 -0.72 0.81 2.83
CA GLY A 66 -0.32 1.81 1.84
C GLY A 66 1.16 2.15 1.92
N ARG A 67 1.59 3.08 1.05
CA ARG A 67 3.01 3.43 0.90
C ARG A 67 3.43 4.47 1.93
N ILE A 68 3.74 4.02 3.14
CA ILE A 68 4.39 4.83 4.17
C ILE A 68 5.87 4.48 4.18
N SER A 69 6.75 5.48 4.20
CA SER A 69 8.20 5.24 4.21
C SER A 69 8.63 4.46 5.47
N SER A 70 9.59 3.55 5.34
CA SER A 70 10.17 2.80 6.46
C SER A 70 10.69 3.75 7.55
N ASP A 71 11.41 4.81 7.19
CA ASP A 71 11.85 5.86 8.12
C ASP A 71 10.73 6.48 8.96
N THR A 72 9.55 6.67 8.36
CA THR A 72 8.38 7.21 9.04
C THR A 72 7.81 6.20 10.03
N VAL A 73 7.77 4.93 9.63
CA VAL A 73 7.33 3.81 10.46
C VAL A 73 8.28 3.57 11.64
N GLU A 74 9.60 3.62 11.42
CA GLU A 74 10.60 3.47 12.48
C GLU A 74 10.50 4.61 13.50
N LYS A 75 10.31 5.84 13.03
CA LYS A 75 10.12 7.00 13.90
C LYS A 75 8.89 6.88 14.80
N MET A 76 7.81 6.24 14.36
CA MET A 76 6.61 6.04 15.19
C MET A 76 6.66 4.80 16.08
N THR A 77 7.49 3.81 15.76
CA THR A 77 7.55 2.53 16.49
C THR A 77 8.77 2.36 17.39
N ASN A 78 9.80 3.20 17.24
CA ASN A 78 11.07 3.08 17.97
C ASN A 78 11.73 1.69 17.80
N ARG A 79 11.89 1.25 16.55
CA ARG A 79 12.52 -0.04 16.16
C ARG A 79 11.75 -1.27 16.65
N MET A 80 10.46 -1.31 16.34
CA MET A 80 9.65 -2.50 16.54
C MET A 80 10.10 -3.62 15.60
N GLU A 81 10.15 -4.85 16.13
CA GLU A 81 10.59 -6.03 15.38
C GLU A 81 9.49 -6.58 14.45
N HIS A 82 8.23 -6.53 14.88
CA HIS A 82 7.12 -7.18 14.17
C HIS A 82 6.32 -6.17 13.35
N ILE A 83 6.75 -5.93 12.11
CA ILE A 83 6.10 -5.00 11.19
C ILE A 83 5.82 -5.70 9.86
N VAL A 84 4.57 -5.58 9.38
CA VAL A 84 4.14 -6.09 8.06
C VAL A 84 3.60 -4.95 7.23
N PHE A 85 4.11 -4.77 6.02
CA PHE A 85 3.60 -3.80 5.05
C PHE A 85 2.56 -4.43 4.12
N ILE A 86 1.50 -3.69 3.81
CA ILE A 86 0.49 -4.08 2.83
C ILE A 86 0.47 -3.04 1.72
N ASN A 87 0.60 -3.52 0.48
CA ASN A 87 0.68 -2.71 -0.73
C ASN A 87 1.92 -1.79 -0.77
N HIS A 88 3.03 -2.22 -0.14
CA HIS A 88 4.31 -1.50 -0.18
C HIS A 88 5.51 -2.43 -0.02
N TYR A 89 6.50 -2.32 -0.91
CA TYR A 89 7.86 -2.86 -0.71
C TYR A 89 8.69 -1.77 -0.02
N ALA A 90 8.77 -1.81 1.32
CA ALA A 90 9.49 -0.79 2.09
C ALA A 90 11.00 -1.07 2.12
N ASP A 91 11.41 -2.09 2.88
CA ASP A 91 12.75 -2.69 2.86
C ASP A 91 12.53 -4.20 3.03
N GLU A 92 12.71 -4.96 1.95
CA GLU A 92 12.38 -6.39 1.90
C GLU A 92 13.36 -7.25 2.71
N ASP A 93 14.53 -6.72 3.09
CA ASP A 93 15.47 -7.42 3.96
C ASP A 93 15.09 -7.25 5.45
N LEU A 94 14.29 -6.23 5.77
CA LEU A 94 13.91 -5.88 7.14
C LEU A 94 12.44 -6.18 7.48
N TYR A 95 11.55 -6.15 6.50
CA TYR A 95 10.11 -6.18 6.73
C TYR A 95 9.38 -7.18 5.83
N ASP A 96 8.45 -7.92 6.43
CA ASP A 96 7.50 -8.72 5.67
C ASP A 96 6.52 -7.82 4.91
N CYS A 97 6.09 -8.25 3.73
CA CYS A 97 5.07 -7.53 2.99
C CYS A 97 4.06 -8.44 2.27
N VAL A 98 2.85 -7.89 2.09
CA VAL A 98 1.81 -8.43 1.22
C VAL A 98 1.56 -7.40 0.12
N HIS A 99 1.97 -7.71 -1.11
CA HIS A 99 1.88 -6.78 -2.24
C HIS A 99 1.17 -7.42 -3.43
N VAL A 100 0.49 -6.60 -4.23
CA VAL A 100 -0.09 -7.04 -5.51
C VAL A 100 0.99 -6.90 -6.58
N ASP A 101 1.26 -7.97 -7.32
CA ASP A 101 2.16 -7.91 -8.49
C ASP A 101 1.53 -7.05 -9.61
N PHE A 102 1.70 -5.72 -9.51
CA PHE A 102 1.09 -4.75 -10.40
C PHE A 102 1.67 -4.84 -11.82
N VAL A 103 2.96 -5.15 -11.94
CA VAL A 103 3.61 -5.39 -13.22
C VAL A 103 2.90 -6.53 -13.95
N ARG A 104 2.75 -7.68 -13.31
CA ARG A 104 2.08 -8.83 -13.93
C ARG A 104 0.59 -8.58 -14.16
N ALA A 105 -0.09 -7.88 -13.24
CA ALA A 105 -1.50 -7.55 -13.41
C ALA A 105 -1.73 -6.63 -14.62
N ALA A 106 -0.94 -5.56 -14.75
CA ALA A 106 -1.00 -4.64 -15.89
C ALA A 106 -0.66 -5.35 -17.20
N ASP A 107 0.41 -6.15 -17.21
CA ASP A 107 0.81 -6.94 -18.39
C ASP A 107 -0.32 -7.87 -18.86
N ARG A 108 -0.96 -8.58 -17.94
CA ARG A 108 -2.08 -9.48 -18.27
C ARG A 108 -3.25 -8.73 -18.88
N ALA A 109 -3.58 -7.53 -18.37
CA ALA A 109 -4.65 -6.71 -18.92
C ALA A 109 -4.31 -6.24 -20.35
N ILE A 110 -3.09 -5.78 -20.58
CA ILE A 110 -2.62 -5.32 -21.90
C ILE A 110 -2.65 -6.47 -22.91
N ARG A 111 -2.07 -7.63 -22.56
CA ARG A 111 -2.04 -8.82 -23.42
C ARG A 111 -3.45 -9.30 -23.76
N HIS A 112 -4.38 -9.20 -22.82
CA HIS A 112 -5.77 -9.56 -23.07
C HIS A 112 -6.38 -8.66 -24.15
N LEU A 113 -6.22 -7.34 -24.05
CA LEU A 113 -6.73 -6.41 -25.08
C LEU A 113 -6.08 -6.66 -26.45
N GLN A 114 -4.77 -6.89 -26.48
CA GLN A 114 -4.07 -7.24 -27.73
C GLN A 114 -4.57 -8.55 -28.33
N SER A 115 -4.87 -9.55 -27.51
CA SER A 115 -5.43 -10.83 -27.97
C SER A 115 -6.81 -10.69 -28.60
N LEU A 116 -7.54 -9.62 -28.28
CA LEU A 116 -8.82 -9.26 -28.90
C LEU A 116 -8.64 -8.46 -30.21
N GLY A 117 -7.40 -8.18 -30.63
CA GLY A 117 -7.07 -7.44 -31.84
C GLY A 117 -6.95 -5.92 -31.66
N TYR A 118 -7.03 -5.39 -30.44
CA TYR A 118 -6.80 -3.97 -30.18
C TYR A 118 -5.32 -3.62 -30.33
N THR A 119 -5.01 -2.72 -31.27
CA THR A 119 -3.64 -2.29 -31.59
C THR A 119 -3.29 -0.90 -31.08
N HIS A 120 -4.30 -0.07 -30.79
CA HIS A 120 -4.13 1.29 -30.30
C HIS A 120 -4.73 1.38 -28.90
N LEU A 121 -3.87 1.31 -27.88
CA LEU A 121 -4.27 1.38 -26.48
C LEU A 121 -3.86 2.74 -25.91
N GLY A 122 -4.73 3.33 -25.10
CA GLY A 122 -4.42 4.51 -24.28
C GLY A 122 -4.36 4.13 -22.81
N TYR A 123 -3.53 4.84 -22.04
CA TYR A 123 -3.45 4.70 -20.58
C TYR A 123 -3.96 5.97 -19.91
N ILE A 124 -4.89 5.81 -18.98
CA ILE A 124 -5.36 6.87 -18.09
C ILE A 124 -5.13 6.37 -16.66
N GLY A 125 -4.22 7.00 -15.94
CA GLY A 125 -3.84 6.59 -14.59
C GLY A 125 -3.56 7.77 -13.67
N GLY A 126 -3.48 7.47 -12.37
CA GLY A 126 -3.12 8.43 -11.33
C GLY A 126 -1.61 8.57 -11.15
N LYS A 127 -1.22 9.35 -10.12
CA LYS A 127 0.16 9.42 -9.63
C LYS A 127 0.26 8.63 -8.34
N GLU A 128 1.15 7.66 -8.30
CA GLU A 128 1.47 6.94 -7.07
C GLU A 128 2.32 7.83 -6.15
N ARG A 129 2.15 7.68 -4.83
CA ARG A 129 2.81 8.54 -3.85
C ARG A 129 3.35 7.75 -2.68
N GLU A 130 4.56 8.09 -2.24
CA GLU A 130 5.08 7.66 -0.95
C GLU A 130 4.78 8.71 0.11
N HIS A 131 4.23 8.28 1.25
CA HIS A 131 3.79 9.14 2.34
C HIS A 131 4.86 9.18 3.44
N TYR A 132 5.16 10.41 3.86
CA TYR A 132 5.98 10.71 5.04
C TYR A 132 5.08 11.38 6.08
N PHE A 133 5.60 11.55 7.30
CA PHE A 133 4.96 12.42 8.29
C PHE A 133 4.62 13.80 7.71
N GLU A 134 5.57 14.37 6.96
CA GLU A 134 5.42 15.69 6.32
C GLU A 134 5.29 15.51 4.81
N GLY A 135 4.04 15.52 4.34
CA GLY A 135 3.75 15.49 2.91
C GLY A 135 3.88 14.11 2.27
N ASN A 136 4.21 14.11 0.98
CA ASN A 136 4.40 12.92 0.17
C ASN A 136 5.27 13.25 -1.04
N ALA A 137 5.92 12.23 -1.60
CA ALA A 137 6.63 12.32 -2.86
C ALA A 137 5.87 11.54 -3.94
N VAL A 138 5.84 12.07 -5.16
CA VAL A 138 5.35 11.29 -6.32
C VAL A 138 6.42 10.27 -6.66
N ILE A 139 5.99 9.03 -6.88
CA ILE A 139 6.86 7.93 -7.28
C ILE A 139 6.39 7.34 -8.61
N GLU A 140 7.19 6.43 -9.15
CA GLU A 140 6.83 5.67 -10.33
C GLU A 140 5.60 4.80 -10.08
N ASP A 141 4.65 4.81 -11.02
CA ASP A 141 3.54 3.87 -11.05
C ASP A 141 3.91 2.69 -11.96
N GLU A 142 4.09 1.51 -11.36
CA GLU A 142 4.49 0.29 -12.05
C GLU A 142 3.52 -0.10 -13.17
N ARG A 143 2.23 0.24 -13.05
CA ARG A 143 1.21 -0.04 -14.08
C ARG A 143 1.44 0.86 -15.29
N GLN A 144 1.71 2.15 -15.05
CA GLN A 144 2.04 3.08 -16.12
C GLN A 144 3.34 2.67 -16.82
N THR A 145 4.40 2.38 -16.06
CA THR A 145 5.67 1.96 -16.66
C THR A 145 5.51 0.66 -17.44
N THR A 146 4.78 -0.32 -16.91
CA THR A 146 4.51 -1.58 -17.61
C THR A 146 3.77 -1.34 -18.92
N PHE A 147 2.76 -0.47 -18.92
CA PHE A 147 2.06 -0.06 -20.11
C PHE A 147 2.99 0.55 -21.15
N MET A 148 3.80 1.54 -20.75
CA MET A 148 4.73 2.22 -21.66
C MET A 148 5.74 1.25 -22.26
N LYS A 149 6.36 0.39 -21.43
CA LYS A 149 7.31 -0.63 -21.90
C LYS A 149 6.68 -1.58 -22.92
N ARG A 150 5.46 -2.07 -22.65
CA ARG A 150 4.77 -2.98 -23.57
C ARG A 150 4.42 -2.33 -24.90
N MET A 151 3.93 -1.09 -24.90
CA MET A 151 3.61 -0.40 -26.15
C MET A 151 4.86 -0.12 -26.98
N GLN A 152 6.01 0.14 -26.34
CA GLN A 152 7.31 0.26 -27.02
C GLN A 152 7.75 -1.07 -27.65
N GLU A 153 7.69 -2.17 -26.90
CA GLU A 153 8.08 -3.51 -27.36
C GLU A 153 7.27 -3.98 -28.57
N THR A 154 5.98 -3.65 -28.62
CA THR A 154 5.09 -4.05 -29.74
C THR A 154 5.06 -3.05 -30.89
N GLY A 155 5.86 -1.97 -30.84
CA GLY A 155 5.86 -0.91 -31.86
C GLY A 155 4.56 -0.12 -31.94
N ALA A 156 3.74 -0.16 -30.89
CA ALA A 156 2.41 0.47 -30.81
C ALA A 156 2.42 1.78 -29.99
N LEU A 157 3.60 2.22 -29.53
CA LEU A 157 3.72 3.51 -28.85
C LEU A 157 3.69 4.65 -29.87
N HIS A 158 2.64 5.45 -29.80
CA HIS A 158 2.53 6.72 -30.52
C HIS A 158 2.62 7.86 -29.49
N MET A 159 3.69 8.66 -29.59
CA MET A 159 3.89 9.85 -28.74
C MET A 159 3.20 11.08 -29.32
#